data_AF-F2SR94-F1
#
_entry.id   AF-F2SR94-F1
#
_cell.length_a   1.000
_cell.length_b   1.000
_cell.length_c   1.000
_cell.angle_alpha   90.00
_cell.angle_beta   90.00
_cell.angle_gamma   90.00
#
_symmetry.space_group_name_H-M   'P 1'
#
loop_
_entity.id
_entity.type
_entity.pdbx_description
1 polymer ?
#
loop_
_entity_poly.entity_id
_entity_poly.type
_entity_poly.pdbx_seq_one_letter_code
_entity_poly.pdbx_strand_id
1 'polypeptide(L)'
;MHHIRCPQDDQYIYDRRTQPLEDSVFRGRCELTQLSKPEKQQASQILEKFGLDSTNIPEVGVGNCQDWLAGVVKELERHGILPDGEGNYWRNMINLTSDQMKKRCEGDGKQWVDGPGQIPFSGVPDARYSDREEGNVGKLAHGSIIEGKLEPLFASISGLGPSTSEDNDPQRPYVSSPFFSQKKSQR
;
A
#
# COMPACT_ATOMS: atom_id res chain seq x y z
N MET A 1 -6.33 -1.67 -8.02
CA MET A 1 -4.89 -2.04 -7.98
C MET A 1 -4.79 -3.28 -7.10
N HIS A 2 -3.96 -4.27 -7.44
CA HIS A 2 -3.79 -5.45 -6.57
C HIS A 2 -2.76 -5.13 -5.48
N HIS A 3 -3.13 -5.22 -4.20
CA HIS A 3 -2.30 -4.74 -3.09
C HIS A 3 -2.46 -5.62 -1.84
N ILE A 4 -1.37 -5.79 -1.09
CA ILE A 4 -1.36 -6.42 0.23
C ILE A 4 -1.10 -5.32 1.29
N ARG A 5 -1.99 -5.21 2.27
CA ARG A 5 -1.86 -4.27 3.40
C ARG A 5 -1.71 -5.04 4.72
N CYS A 6 -0.97 -4.50 5.68
CA CYS A 6 -1.10 -4.87 7.08
C CYS A 6 -1.74 -3.68 7.82
N PRO A 7 -3.07 -3.66 8.03
CA PRO A 7 -3.77 -2.49 8.56
C PRO A 7 -3.67 -2.35 10.09
N GLN A 8 -3.25 -3.40 10.77
CA GLN A 8 -3.29 -3.57 12.23
C GLN A 8 -1.97 -4.12 12.80
N ASP A 9 -0.91 -4.16 11.98
CA ASP A 9 0.44 -4.70 12.28
C ASP A 9 0.49 -6.19 12.74
N ASP A 10 -0.62 -6.93 12.64
CA ASP A 10 -0.80 -8.32 13.08
C ASP A 10 -1.05 -9.32 11.93
N GLN A 11 -1.77 -8.93 10.89
CA GLN A 11 -2.10 -9.76 9.73
C GLN A 11 -2.00 -8.99 8.41
N TYR A 12 -1.41 -9.61 7.38
CA TYR A 12 -1.50 -9.14 6.00
C TYR A 12 -2.83 -9.56 5.35
N ILE A 13 -3.46 -8.66 4.59
CA ILE A 13 -4.71 -8.88 3.84
C ILE A 13 -4.56 -8.44 2.38
N TYR A 14 -5.19 -9.19 1.47
CA TYR A 14 -5.34 -8.80 0.07
C TYR A 14 -6.50 -7.82 -0.10
N ASP A 15 -6.18 -6.62 -0.58
CA ASP A 15 -7.15 -5.56 -0.83
C ASP A 15 -7.41 -5.41 -2.33
N ARG A 16 -8.68 -5.59 -2.72
CA ARG A 16 -9.17 -5.49 -4.11
C ARG A 16 -9.42 -4.04 -4.58
N ARG A 17 -9.29 -3.03 -3.70
CA ARG A 17 -9.69 -1.64 -4.01
C ARG A 17 -9.03 -1.07 -5.27
N THR A 18 -9.80 -0.29 -6.01
CA THR A 18 -9.26 0.65 -7.01
C THR A 18 -8.64 1.82 -6.26
N GLN A 19 -7.33 1.78 -6.06
CA GLN A 19 -6.53 2.93 -5.61
C GLN A 19 -6.08 3.72 -6.86
N PRO A 20 -6.19 5.06 -6.87
CA PRO A 20 -5.70 5.87 -7.99
C PRO A 20 -4.21 5.62 -8.23
N LEU A 21 -3.79 5.60 -9.50
CA LEU A 21 -2.40 5.31 -9.84
C LEU A 21 -1.47 6.51 -9.52
N GLU A 22 -2.00 7.73 -9.48
CA GLU A 22 -1.36 8.91 -8.88
C GLU A 22 -1.79 9.07 -7.42
N ASP A 23 -1.11 8.40 -6.50
CA ASP A 23 -1.31 8.58 -5.05
C ASP A 23 -0.08 9.21 -4.39
N SER A 24 -0.35 10.22 -3.55
CA SER A 24 0.57 10.87 -2.62
C SER A 24 1.49 9.93 -1.81
N VAL A 25 1.04 8.71 -1.48
CA VAL A 25 1.88 7.76 -0.74
C VAL A 25 2.92 7.06 -1.61
N PHE A 26 2.78 7.07 -2.94
CA PHE A 26 3.69 6.31 -3.81
C PHE A 26 5.05 6.99 -3.93
N ARG A 27 6.12 6.21 -3.75
CA ARG A 27 7.51 6.65 -3.87
C ARG A 27 8.05 6.54 -5.30
N GLY A 28 7.51 5.62 -6.08
CA GLY A 28 7.85 5.39 -7.48
C GLY A 28 7.48 3.98 -7.92
N ARG A 29 7.74 3.70 -9.19
CA ARG A 29 7.40 2.45 -9.87
C ARG A 29 8.47 2.08 -10.90
N CYS A 30 8.52 0.80 -11.26
CA CYS A 30 9.18 0.35 -12.48
C CYS A 30 8.12 -0.12 -13.47
N GLU A 31 8.28 0.22 -14.75
CA GLU A 31 7.40 -0.27 -15.82
C GLU A 31 8.02 -1.56 -16.39
N LEU A 32 7.31 -2.71 -16.24
CA LEU A 32 7.87 -4.04 -16.52
C LEU A 32 7.76 -4.45 -17.99
N THR A 33 6.60 -4.17 -18.61
CA THR A 33 6.30 -4.51 -20.01
C THR A 33 5.05 -3.75 -20.47
N GLN A 34 4.81 -3.69 -21.78
CA GLN A 34 3.57 -3.16 -22.36
C GLN A 34 2.63 -4.29 -22.81
N LEU A 35 1.63 -4.59 -21.99
CA LEU A 35 0.63 -5.63 -22.30
C LEU A 35 -0.42 -5.14 -23.32
N SER A 36 -0.86 -6.01 -24.23
CA SER A 36 -2.05 -5.83 -25.08
C SER A 36 -3.35 -5.94 -24.28
N LYS A 37 -4.51 -5.82 -24.96
CA LYS A 37 -5.83 -5.99 -24.31
C LYS A 37 -6.06 -7.40 -23.72
N PRO A 38 -5.87 -8.52 -24.46
CA PRO A 38 -6.06 -9.86 -23.89
C PRO A 38 -5.05 -10.17 -22.77
N GLU A 39 -3.78 -9.80 -22.92
CA GLU A 39 -2.76 -10.03 -21.90
C GLU A 39 -3.05 -9.28 -20.60
N LYS A 40 -3.63 -8.06 -20.67
CA LYS A 40 -4.13 -7.35 -19.47
C LYS A 40 -5.24 -8.13 -18.77
N GLN A 41 -6.20 -8.69 -19.51
CA GLN A 41 -7.30 -9.46 -18.94
C GLN A 41 -6.78 -10.76 -18.29
N GLN A 42 -5.86 -11.47 -18.94
CA GLN A 42 -5.20 -12.64 -18.40
C GLN A 42 -4.38 -12.30 -17.14
N ALA A 43 -3.59 -11.21 -17.18
CA ALA A 43 -2.82 -10.74 -16.03
C ALA A 43 -3.72 -10.40 -14.83
N SER A 44 -4.83 -9.68 -15.04
CA SER A 44 -5.80 -9.40 -13.96
C SER A 44 -6.41 -10.66 -13.34
N GLN A 45 -6.71 -11.68 -14.15
CA GLN A 45 -7.23 -12.97 -13.65
C GLN A 45 -6.17 -13.74 -12.84
N ILE A 46 -4.91 -13.73 -13.28
CA ILE A 46 -3.77 -14.32 -12.55
C ILE A 46 -3.57 -13.58 -11.22
N LEU A 47 -3.50 -12.26 -11.25
CA LEU A 47 -3.31 -11.39 -10.08
C LEU A 47 -4.43 -11.53 -9.05
N GLU A 48 -5.68 -11.60 -9.50
CA GLU A 48 -6.81 -11.84 -8.61
C GLU A 48 -6.76 -13.24 -7.99
N LYS A 49 -6.50 -14.29 -8.78
CA LYS A 49 -6.36 -15.65 -8.25
C LYS A 49 -5.22 -15.76 -7.22
N PHE A 50 -4.08 -15.15 -7.51
CA PHE A 50 -2.90 -15.16 -6.63
C PHE A 50 -3.16 -14.41 -5.31
N GLY A 51 -3.86 -13.26 -5.36
CA GLY A 51 -4.22 -12.49 -4.16
C GLY A 51 -5.32 -13.14 -3.30
N LEU A 52 -6.25 -13.88 -3.91
CA LEU A 52 -7.32 -14.58 -3.20
C LEU A 52 -6.87 -15.86 -2.47
N ASP A 53 -5.79 -16.47 -2.95
CA ASP A 53 -5.18 -17.64 -2.32
C ASP A 53 -4.34 -17.19 -1.11
N SER A 54 -4.87 -17.43 0.09
CA SER A 54 -4.25 -17.04 1.36
C SER A 54 -2.89 -17.69 1.62
N THR A 55 -2.51 -18.76 0.89
CA THR A 55 -1.17 -19.36 1.01
C THR A 55 -0.08 -18.52 0.37
N ASN A 56 -0.44 -17.56 -0.51
CA ASN A 56 0.50 -16.59 -1.07
C ASN A 56 0.64 -15.33 -0.20
N ILE A 57 -0.25 -15.11 0.78
CA ILE A 57 -0.22 -13.94 1.66
C ILE A 57 0.92 -14.12 2.69
N PRO A 58 1.86 -13.16 2.83
CA PRO A 58 2.96 -13.28 3.78
C PRO A 58 2.49 -13.39 5.23
N GLU A 59 3.18 -14.19 6.04
CA GLU A 59 3.03 -14.21 7.49
C GLU A 59 3.82 -13.05 8.13
N VAL A 60 3.22 -12.35 9.08
CA VAL A 60 3.83 -11.20 9.76
C VAL A 60 5.04 -11.64 10.57
N GLY A 61 6.19 -10.98 10.35
CA GLY A 61 7.47 -11.34 10.96
C GLY A 61 8.26 -12.40 10.19
N VAL A 62 7.64 -13.10 9.23
CA VAL A 62 8.33 -14.04 8.32
C VAL A 62 8.63 -13.38 6.98
N GLY A 63 7.66 -12.66 6.42
CA GLY A 63 7.80 -11.93 5.16
C GLY A 63 7.06 -10.59 5.18
N ASN A 64 7.07 -9.89 4.05
CA ASN A 64 6.39 -8.62 3.90
C ASN A 64 5.74 -8.40 2.52
N CYS A 65 5.09 -7.26 2.36
CA CYS A 65 4.43 -6.84 1.12
C CYS A 65 5.29 -6.92 -0.16
N GLN A 66 6.62 -6.78 -0.06
CA GLN A 66 7.55 -6.93 -1.18
C GLN A 66 7.74 -8.42 -1.58
N ASP A 67 7.66 -9.36 -0.63
CA ASP A 67 7.68 -10.80 -0.93
C ASP A 67 6.47 -11.21 -1.77
N TRP A 68 5.27 -10.71 -1.44
CA TRP A 68 4.07 -10.94 -2.25
C TRP A 68 4.18 -10.34 -3.65
N LEU A 69 4.75 -9.13 -3.76
CA LEU A 69 5.01 -8.47 -5.05
C LEU A 69 5.99 -9.30 -5.91
N ALA A 70 7.06 -9.82 -5.33
CA ALA A 70 7.99 -10.72 -6.02
C ALA A 70 7.35 -12.07 -6.38
N GLY A 71 6.44 -12.58 -5.55
CA GLY A 71 5.60 -13.74 -5.83
C GLY A 71 4.68 -13.52 -7.03
N VAL A 72 3.95 -12.41 -7.05
CA VAL A 72 3.12 -11.95 -8.18
C VAL A 72 3.91 -11.88 -9.48
N VAL A 73 5.10 -11.25 -9.45
CA VAL A 73 5.96 -11.14 -10.63
C VAL A 73 6.39 -12.54 -11.10
N LYS A 74 6.74 -13.45 -10.19
CA LYS A 74 7.13 -14.82 -10.55
C LYS A 74 5.97 -15.65 -11.09
N GLU A 75 4.75 -15.43 -10.63
CA GLU A 75 3.56 -16.07 -11.20
C GLU A 75 3.25 -15.51 -12.60
N LEU A 76 3.32 -14.20 -12.83
CA LEU A 76 3.15 -13.61 -14.17
C LEU A 76 4.21 -14.09 -15.17
N GLU A 77 5.48 -14.22 -14.73
CA GLU A 77 6.55 -14.88 -15.48
C GLU A 77 6.18 -16.33 -15.83
N ARG A 78 5.65 -17.10 -14.87
CA ARG A 78 5.23 -18.51 -15.07
C ARG A 78 4.07 -18.68 -16.07
N HIS A 79 3.28 -17.64 -16.33
CA HIS A 79 2.24 -17.62 -17.37
C HIS A 79 2.71 -16.96 -18.69
N GLY A 80 3.99 -16.60 -18.82
CA GLY A 80 4.55 -15.95 -20.02
C GLY A 80 4.13 -14.48 -20.22
N ILE A 81 3.57 -13.83 -19.20
CA ILE A 81 3.17 -12.41 -19.23
C ILE A 81 4.38 -11.49 -19.01
N LEU A 82 5.42 -11.98 -18.34
CA LEU A 82 6.69 -11.29 -18.11
C LEU A 82 7.86 -12.12 -18.65
N PRO A 83 8.99 -11.50 -19.04
CA PRO A 83 10.20 -12.22 -19.44
C PRO A 83 10.76 -13.10 -18.33
N ASP A 84 11.42 -14.19 -18.74
CA ASP A 84 12.14 -15.10 -17.84
C ASP A 84 13.15 -14.32 -16.95
N GLY A 85 13.16 -14.64 -15.66
CA GLY A 85 14.05 -14.06 -14.67
C GLY A 85 13.49 -12.86 -13.90
N GLU A 86 12.41 -12.20 -14.33
CA GLU A 86 11.83 -11.06 -13.59
C GLU A 86 11.50 -11.42 -12.13
N GLY A 87 10.87 -12.56 -11.87
CA GLY A 87 10.51 -12.95 -10.50
C GLY A 87 11.72 -13.24 -9.59
N ASN A 88 12.90 -13.49 -10.17
CA ASN A 88 14.16 -13.56 -9.43
C ASN A 88 14.81 -12.17 -9.27
N TYR A 89 14.71 -11.30 -10.28
CA TYR A 89 15.13 -9.91 -10.21
C TYR A 89 14.42 -9.17 -9.06
N TRP A 90 13.08 -9.26 -9.01
CA TRP A 90 12.26 -8.61 -8.00
C TRP A 90 12.38 -9.25 -6.61
N ARG A 91 12.59 -10.58 -6.52
CA ARG A 91 12.95 -11.24 -5.25
C ARG A 91 14.28 -10.72 -4.68
N ASN A 92 15.25 -10.43 -5.55
CA ASN A 92 16.53 -9.83 -5.16
C ASN A 92 16.43 -8.33 -4.81
N MET A 93 15.23 -7.72 -4.80
CA MET A 93 14.97 -6.35 -4.35
C MET A 93 14.24 -6.26 -3.00
N ILE A 94 13.88 -7.39 -2.39
CA ILE A 94 13.18 -7.40 -1.10
C ILE A 94 14.07 -6.80 0.00
N ASN A 95 13.47 -5.98 0.87
CA ASN A 95 14.11 -5.14 1.89
C ASN A 95 14.93 -3.95 1.36
N LEU A 96 14.87 -3.62 0.07
CA LEU A 96 15.43 -2.36 -0.46
C LEU A 96 14.45 -1.19 -0.27
N THR A 97 14.99 0.01 -0.05
CA THR A 97 14.22 1.26 -0.07
C THR A 97 13.87 1.67 -1.51
N SER A 98 12.88 2.55 -1.69
CA SER A 98 12.53 3.15 -2.99
C SER A 98 13.74 3.64 -3.77
N ASP A 99 14.68 4.26 -3.09
CA ASP A 99 15.84 4.93 -3.69
C ASP A 99 16.92 3.93 -4.10
N GLN A 100 17.00 2.79 -3.41
CA GLN A 100 17.84 1.65 -3.78
C GLN A 100 17.23 0.87 -4.94
N MET A 101 15.91 0.65 -4.93
CA MET A 101 15.16 0.04 -6.03
C MET A 101 15.30 0.88 -7.31
N LYS A 102 15.08 2.20 -7.20
CA LYS A 102 15.27 3.17 -8.29
C LYS A 102 16.66 3.06 -8.93
N LYS A 103 17.71 3.28 -8.14
CA LYS A 103 19.11 3.25 -8.64
C LYS A 103 19.47 1.93 -9.31
N ARG A 104 18.89 0.83 -8.84
CA ARG A 104 19.09 -0.50 -9.43
C ARG A 104 18.30 -0.68 -10.73
N CYS A 105 17.02 -0.30 -10.78
CA CYS A 105 16.27 -0.27 -12.03
C CYS A 105 16.98 0.58 -13.10
N GLU A 106 17.39 1.80 -12.75
CA GLU A 106 18.10 2.71 -13.66
C GLU A 106 19.46 2.13 -14.11
N GLY A 107 20.22 1.54 -13.20
CA GLY A 107 21.51 0.91 -13.51
C GLY A 107 21.40 -0.36 -14.36
N ASP A 108 20.31 -1.13 -14.18
CA ASP A 108 19.98 -2.32 -14.97
C ASP A 108 19.18 -1.97 -16.26
N GLY A 109 19.06 -0.69 -16.62
CA GLY A 109 18.44 -0.22 -17.86
C GLY A 109 16.90 -0.26 -17.89
N LYS A 110 16.24 -0.48 -16.74
CA LYS A 110 14.77 -0.48 -16.61
C LYS A 110 14.22 0.93 -16.35
N GLN A 111 13.04 1.20 -16.91
CA GLN A 111 12.38 2.49 -16.75
C GLN A 111 11.74 2.61 -15.35
N TRP A 112 12.39 3.37 -14.47
CA TRP A 112 11.78 3.89 -13.25
C TRP A 112 10.96 5.15 -13.56
N VAL A 113 9.82 5.31 -12.87
CA VAL A 113 9.05 6.57 -12.84
C VAL A 113 8.83 6.94 -11.39
N ASP A 114 9.25 8.15 -11.02
CA ASP A 114 9.07 8.65 -9.66
C ASP A 114 7.59 8.86 -9.32
N GLY A 115 7.25 8.67 -8.04
CA GLY A 115 5.94 9.07 -7.52
C GLY A 115 5.91 10.57 -7.21
N PRO A 116 4.77 11.11 -6.73
CA PRO A 116 4.65 12.50 -6.28
C PRO A 116 5.54 12.84 -5.05
N GLY A 117 6.32 11.89 -4.55
CA GLY A 117 7.30 12.08 -3.48
C GLY A 117 6.66 12.20 -2.10
N GLN A 118 7.42 12.72 -1.14
CA GLN A 118 6.77 13.39 -0.01
C GLN A 118 6.32 14.75 -0.53
N ILE A 119 5.01 15.04 -0.48
CA ILE A 119 4.54 16.43 -0.53
C ILE A 119 5.26 17.13 0.64
N PRO A 120 6.12 18.13 0.39
CA PRO A 120 6.88 18.76 1.47
C PRO A 120 5.89 19.52 2.36
N PHE A 121 5.72 19.05 3.60
CA PHE A 121 4.82 19.68 4.55
C PHE A 121 5.30 21.10 4.87
N SER A 122 4.69 22.09 4.23
CA SER A 122 5.03 23.51 4.36
C SER A 122 4.36 24.10 5.60
N GLY A 123 4.78 23.63 6.79
CA GLY A 123 4.26 24.07 8.08
C GLY A 123 5.19 23.71 9.22
N VAL A 124 4.94 24.27 10.40
CA VAL A 124 5.48 23.75 11.65
C VAL A 124 4.57 22.59 12.07
N PRO A 125 5.08 21.36 12.31
CA PRO A 125 4.26 20.28 12.85
C PRO A 125 3.67 20.72 14.20
N ASP A 126 2.37 20.51 14.36
CA ASP A 126 1.58 20.77 15.56
C ASP A 126 1.98 19.85 16.73
N ALA A 127 2.40 18.62 16.41
CA ALA A 127 3.13 17.74 17.31
C ALA A 127 4.28 17.02 16.59
N ARG A 128 5.33 16.65 17.34
CA ARG A 128 6.43 15.79 16.88
C ARG A 128 6.60 14.61 17.83
N TYR A 129 7.16 13.50 17.35
CA TYR A 129 7.40 12.30 18.17
C TYR A 129 8.34 12.53 19.37
N SER A 130 9.14 13.61 19.35
CA SER A 130 9.98 14.07 20.46
C SER A 130 9.22 14.79 21.58
N ASP A 131 8.02 15.28 21.28
CA ASP A 131 7.39 16.32 22.06
C ASP A 131 6.59 15.68 23.19
N ARG A 132 7.09 15.84 24.42
CA ARG A 132 6.39 15.42 25.62
C ARG A 132 5.40 16.50 26.01
N GLU A 133 4.12 16.24 25.81
CA GLU A 133 3.09 16.98 26.54
C GLU A 133 3.22 16.64 28.04
N GLU A 134 3.81 17.54 28.82
CA GLU A 134 3.68 17.53 30.30
C GLU A 134 2.30 18.07 30.73
N GLY A 135 1.27 17.66 29.99
CA GLY A 135 -0.12 17.87 30.34
C GLY A 135 -0.58 16.79 31.33
N ASN A 136 -1.25 17.21 32.42
CA ASN A 136 -2.06 16.26 33.17
C ASN A 136 -3.19 15.77 32.26
N VAL A 137 -3.07 14.54 31.75
CA VAL A 137 -4.17 13.80 31.09
C VAL A 137 -5.19 13.39 32.16
N GLY A 138 -5.83 14.39 32.75
CA GLY A 138 -6.94 14.20 33.67
C GLY A 138 -8.08 13.51 32.94
N LYS A 139 -8.77 12.60 33.64
CA LYS A 139 -10.02 12.02 33.13
C LYS A 139 -10.93 13.17 32.66
N LEU A 140 -11.49 13.03 31.46
CA LEU A 140 -12.45 13.98 30.87
C LEU A 140 -13.38 14.53 31.96
N ALA A 141 -13.18 15.79 32.34
CA ALA A 141 -14.06 16.44 33.29
C ALA A 141 -15.49 16.37 32.73
N HIS A 142 -16.43 15.86 33.53
CA HIS A 142 -17.81 15.59 33.09
C HIS A 142 -18.58 16.93 32.97
N GLY A 143 -18.16 17.73 31.99
CA GLY A 143 -18.85 18.95 31.59
C GLY A 143 -20.04 18.57 30.73
N SER A 144 -21.23 18.90 31.20
CA SER A 144 -22.51 18.65 30.53
C SER A 144 -22.61 19.20 29.09
N ILE A 145 -21.72 20.14 28.73
CA ILE A 145 -21.53 20.66 27.36
C ILE A 145 -21.02 19.57 26.39
N ILE A 146 -20.27 18.58 26.87
CA ILE A 146 -19.72 17.48 26.06
C ILE A 146 -20.76 16.38 25.92
N GLU A 147 -21.41 15.97 27.02
CA GLU A 147 -22.46 14.94 27.03
C GLU A 147 -23.60 15.30 26.07
N GLY A 148 -24.13 16.53 26.16
CA GLY A 148 -25.17 17.04 25.27
C GLY A 148 -24.76 17.20 23.80
N LYS A 149 -23.47 17.00 23.45
CA LYS A 149 -22.98 16.93 22.07
C LYS A 149 -22.68 15.51 21.58
N LEU A 150 -22.57 14.53 22.48
CA LEU A 150 -22.32 13.13 22.14
C LEU A 150 -23.62 12.35 21.89
N GLU A 151 -24.71 12.69 22.59
CA GLU A 151 -26.07 12.13 22.38
C GLU A 151 -26.48 11.91 20.89
N PRO A 152 -26.40 12.91 19.99
CA PRO A 152 -26.82 12.73 18.59
C PRO A 152 -25.95 11.74 17.79
N LEU A 153 -24.70 11.51 18.22
CA LEU A 153 -23.82 10.51 17.58
C LEU A 153 -24.25 9.09 17.96
N PHE A 154 -24.59 8.86 19.24
CA PHE A 154 -25.09 7.55 19.68
C PHE A 154 -26.48 7.23 19.10
N ALA A 155 -27.35 8.23 18.98
CA ALA A 155 -28.66 8.07 18.32
C ALA A 155 -28.54 7.62 16.85
N SER A 156 -27.49 8.05 16.15
CA SER A 156 -27.27 7.79 14.73
C SER A 156 -26.76 6.38 14.42
N ILE A 157 -26.25 5.63 15.41
CA ILE A 157 -25.71 4.27 15.23
C ILE A 157 -26.82 3.20 15.13
N SER A 158 -28.04 3.51 15.58
CA SER A 158 -29.19 2.59 15.62
C SER A 158 -30.11 2.66 14.38
N GLY A 159 -29.67 3.31 13.29
CA GLY A 159 -30.48 3.57 12.09
C GLY A 159 -30.07 2.76 10.85
N LEU A 160 -31.05 2.23 10.11
CA LEU A 160 -30.85 1.49 8.86
C LEU A 160 -30.57 2.46 7.68
N GLY A 161 -29.65 2.12 6.78
CA GLY A 161 -29.24 2.99 5.66
C GLY A 161 -30.08 2.85 4.37
N PRO A 162 -29.71 3.61 3.31
CA PRO A 162 -29.79 3.05 1.95
C PRO A 162 -28.60 3.41 1.03
N SER A 163 -28.68 2.91 -0.21
CA SER A 163 -27.77 3.03 -1.37
C SER A 163 -27.80 4.44 -2.04
N THR A 164 -27.09 4.80 -3.13
CA THR A 164 -26.32 4.09 -4.21
C THR A 164 -25.51 5.13 -5.02
N SER A 165 -24.42 4.75 -5.71
CA SER A 165 -24.06 5.26 -7.06
C SER A 165 -22.90 4.48 -7.71
N GLU A 166 -22.80 4.56 -9.05
CA GLU A 166 -21.77 3.93 -9.89
C GLU A 166 -20.78 4.98 -10.44
N ASP A 167 -19.57 4.56 -10.87
CA ASP A 167 -18.73 5.34 -11.80
C ASP A 167 -17.85 4.43 -12.68
N ASN A 168 -17.45 4.89 -13.87
CA ASN A 168 -16.77 4.12 -14.93
C ASN A 168 -15.57 4.88 -15.54
N ASP A 169 -14.34 4.39 -15.35
CA ASP A 169 -13.15 4.90 -16.06
C ASP A 169 -12.12 3.78 -16.39
N PRO A 170 -11.54 3.71 -17.61
CA PRO A 170 -10.83 2.51 -18.10
C PRO A 170 -9.31 2.55 -17.83
N GLN A 171 -8.89 2.21 -16.61
CA GLN A 171 -7.49 2.26 -16.19
C GLN A 171 -6.56 1.22 -16.86
N ARG A 172 -5.30 1.61 -17.05
CA ARG A 172 -4.16 0.73 -17.40
C ARG A 172 -3.37 0.37 -16.11
N PRO A 173 -2.72 -0.81 -16.03
CA PRO A 173 -2.12 -1.28 -14.77
C PRO A 173 -0.77 -0.62 -14.46
N TYR A 174 -0.52 -0.32 -13.18
CA TYR A 174 0.83 -0.06 -12.65
C TYR A 174 0.94 -0.36 -11.12
N VAL A 175 2.15 -0.20 -10.56
CA VAL A 175 2.62 -0.77 -9.27
C VAL A 175 3.24 0.32 -8.38
N SER A 176 3.28 0.10 -7.05
CA SER A 176 3.90 1.00 -6.05
C SER A 176 4.47 0.24 -4.85
N SER A 177 5.55 0.72 -4.23
CA SER A 177 6.21 0.05 -3.08
C SER A 177 5.80 0.63 -1.71
N PRO A 178 5.47 -0.19 -0.68
CA PRO A 178 5.15 0.27 0.67
C PRO A 178 6.36 0.74 1.51
N PHE A 179 6.08 1.31 2.70
CA PHE A 179 7.05 2.00 3.54
C PHE A 179 7.70 1.09 4.59
N PHE A 180 9.00 1.28 4.81
CA PHE A 180 9.68 0.91 6.05
C PHE A 180 10.53 2.08 6.55
N SER A 181 10.38 2.43 7.83
CA SER A 181 11.27 3.37 8.53
C SER A 181 12.23 2.59 9.43
N GLN A 182 13.51 2.91 9.38
CA GLN A 182 14.52 2.22 10.19
C GLN A 182 14.37 2.58 11.67
N LYS A 183 14.08 1.58 12.53
CA LYS A 183 14.39 1.67 13.96
C LYS A 183 15.91 1.62 14.14
N LYS A 184 16.55 2.79 14.29
CA LYS A 184 17.93 2.88 14.76
C LYS A 184 18.01 2.42 16.22
N SER A 185 18.48 1.20 16.44
CA SER A 185 18.97 0.79 17.75
C SER A 185 20.34 1.45 17.98
N GLN A 186 20.45 2.29 19.00
CA GLN A 186 21.74 2.75 19.53
C GLN A 186 22.11 1.90 20.76
N ARG A 187 23.42 1.74 20.96
CA ARG A 187 24.03 1.07 22.12
C ARG A 187 24.24 2.06 23.25
#